data_AF-E5WWL6-F1
#
_entry.id   AF-E5WWL6-F1
#
_cell.length_a   1.000
_cell.length_b   1.000
_cell.length_c   1.000
_cell.angle_alpha   90.00
_cell.angle_beta   90.00
_cell.angle_gamma   90.00
#
_symmetry.space_group_name_H-M   'P 1'
#
loop_
_entity.id
_entity.type
_entity.pdbx_description
1 polymer ?
#
loop_
_entity_poly.entity_id
_entity_poly.type
_entity_poly.pdbx_seq_one_letter_code
_entity_poly.pdbx_strand_id
1 'polypeptide(L)'
;MIGASCHDANSFVDIDGNSLSDRKFEIECNLEETDTLSYQDSFKWYSYSRSKAYNYENPDSSYNLDTTDLNLYGDTDEDGSPWDEYHQYDCDETTLCYLHGNAINVDSENLDDFLWISSTGEYHHKDDCVCCDNCGENLLEGDADYSEVTEEHYCCKECMEKAEDTFKRKNWYYSEYDEAWYESLDDITRINIWNESESIYEEKSIHVDTLNRLIGNEDAWEFGEDVFDEVNPSTNLPYGYKLKKEMSHEYATVEEAV
;
A
#
# COMPACT_ATOMS: atom_id res chain seq x y z
N MET A 1 13.78 -71.07 -8.81
CA MET A 1 14.28 -69.94 -9.60
C MET A 1 14.20 -68.71 -8.70
N ILE A 2 15.24 -67.89 -8.71
CA ILE A 2 15.40 -66.76 -7.80
C ILE A 2 15.66 -65.51 -8.66
N GLY A 3 14.96 -64.42 -8.39
CA GLY A 3 15.24 -63.11 -8.99
C GLY A 3 16.59 -62.58 -8.51
N ALA A 4 17.43 -62.12 -9.44
CA ALA A 4 18.83 -61.78 -9.21
C ALA A 4 19.13 -60.28 -9.38
N SER A 5 18.13 -59.46 -9.72
CA SER A 5 18.27 -58.01 -9.89
C SER A 5 17.00 -57.27 -9.48
N CYS A 6 17.17 -56.05 -8.97
CA CYS A 6 16.09 -55.14 -8.58
C CYS A 6 15.68 -54.18 -9.71
N HIS A 7 16.18 -54.34 -10.94
CA HIS A 7 15.82 -53.46 -12.06
C HIS A 7 15.64 -54.17 -13.41
N ASP A 8 16.13 -55.41 -13.51
CA ASP A 8 16.08 -56.20 -14.74
C ASP A 8 15.12 -57.37 -14.58
N ALA A 9 13.97 -57.29 -15.25
CA ALA A 9 12.91 -58.30 -15.23
C ALA A 9 13.35 -59.65 -15.81
N ASN A 10 14.45 -59.71 -16.56
CA ASN A 10 15.00 -60.97 -17.07
C ASN A 10 16.02 -61.58 -16.12
N SER A 11 16.44 -60.89 -15.06
CA SER A 11 17.52 -61.36 -14.21
C SER A 11 17.06 -62.46 -13.26
N PHE A 12 17.13 -63.71 -13.72
CA PHE A 12 16.80 -64.90 -12.96
C PHE A 12 17.93 -65.91 -12.99
N VAL A 13 18.08 -66.68 -11.91
CA VAL A 13 19.00 -67.81 -11.83
C VAL A 13 18.30 -69.09 -11.37
N ASP A 14 18.83 -70.23 -11.80
CA ASP A 14 18.44 -71.54 -11.26
C ASP A 14 19.07 -71.81 -9.89
N ILE A 15 18.78 -72.99 -9.31
CA ILE A 15 19.29 -73.37 -7.99
C ILE A 15 20.81 -73.61 -7.96
N ASP A 16 21.42 -73.80 -9.13
CA ASP A 16 22.85 -74.03 -9.31
C ASP A 16 23.58 -72.74 -9.70
N GLY A 17 22.85 -71.61 -9.82
CA GLY A 17 23.38 -70.29 -10.15
C GLY A 17 23.53 -70.02 -11.65
N ASN A 18 22.98 -70.86 -12.54
CA ASN A 18 23.01 -70.60 -13.98
C ASN A 18 21.98 -69.54 -14.36
N SER A 19 22.35 -68.66 -15.30
CA SER A 19 21.45 -67.62 -15.82
C SER A 19 20.23 -68.20 -16.54
N LEU A 20 19.07 -67.59 -16.29
CA LEU A 20 17.80 -67.86 -16.94
C LEU A 20 17.26 -66.63 -17.69
N SER A 21 18.14 -65.69 -18.08
CA SER A 21 17.75 -64.44 -18.73
C SER A 21 16.96 -64.57 -20.02
N ASP A 22 17.14 -65.66 -20.75
CA ASP A 22 16.45 -65.89 -22.02
C ASP A 22 15.07 -66.57 -21.84
N ARG A 23 14.65 -66.79 -20.59
CA ARG A 23 13.39 -67.47 -20.27
C ARG A 23 12.27 -66.48 -20.02
N LYS A 24 11.09 -66.87 -20.49
CA LYS A 24 9.82 -66.17 -20.26
C LYS A 24 9.04 -66.91 -19.19
N PHE A 25 8.68 -66.18 -18.15
CA PHE A 25 7.94 -66.64 -16.98
C PHE A 25 6.64 -65.85 -16.85
N GLU A 26 5.63 -66.52 -16.30
CA GLU A 26 4.36 -65.93 -15.94
C GLU A 26 3.93 -66.45 -14.57
N ILE A 27 3.24 -65.60 -13.82
CA ILE A 27 2.65 -65.94 -12.53
C ILE A 27 1.17 -65.54 -12.50
N GLU A 28 0.37 -66.30 -11.76
CA GLU A 28 -0.98 -65.87 -11.42
C GLU A 28 -0.88 -64.71 -10.43
N CYS A 29 -1.58 -63.62 -10.75
CA CYS A 29 -1.62 -62.40 -9.97
C CYS A 29 -3.03 -61.84 -10.09
N ASN A 30 -3.79 -61.88 -8.99
CA ASN A 30 -5.16 -61.40 -8.97
C ASN A 30 -5.14 -60.05 -8.26
N LEU A 31 -5.15 -58.97 -9.04
CA LEU A 31 -5.30 -57.60 -8.55
C LEU A 31 -6.64 -57.06 -9.02
N GLU A 32 -7.41 -56.46 -8.11
CA GLU A 32 -8.52 -55.57 -8.43
C GLU A 32 -7.99 -54.17 -8.77
N GLU A 33 -8.77 -53.36 -9.49
CA GLU A 33 -8.34 -52.02 -9.93
C GLU A 33 -7.97 -51.08 -8.77
N THR A 34 -8.58 -51.27 -7.60
CA THR A 34 -8.33 -50.48 -6.39
C THR A 34 -7.37 -51.12 -5.39
N ASP A 35 -6.82 -52.30 -5.70
CA ASP A 35 -5.89 -52.97 -4.78
C ASP A 35 -4.61 -52.14 -4.64
N THR A 36 -4.12 -52.04 -3.40
CA THR A 36 -2.84 -51.39 -3.14
C THR A 36 -1.72 -52.14 -3.84
N LEU A 37 -1.03 -51.47 -4.76
CA LEU A 37 0.08 -52.07 -5.49
C LEU A 37 1.34 -52.09 -4.65
N SER A 38 2.17 -53.11 -4.91
CA SER A 38 3.55 -53.16 -4.45
C SER A 38 4.43 -53.19 -5.68
N TYR A 39 5.45 -52.33 -5.72
CA TYR A 39 6.43 -52.27 -6.79
C TYR A 39 6.98 -53.67 -7.14
N GLN A 40 6.90 -54.06 -8.43
CA GLN A 40 7.35 -55.36 -8.91
C GLN A 40 8.59 -55.24 -9.80
N ASP A 41 9.72 -55.76 -9.33
CA ASP A 41 10.98 -55.75 -10.09
C ASP A 41 11.00 -56.75 -11.25
N SER A 42 10.45 -57.93 -11.02
CA SER A 42 10.64 -59.07 -11.90
C SER A 42 9.42 -59.36 -12.79
N PHE A 43 8.22 -59.04 -12.34
CA PHE A 43 6.97 -59.27 -13.08
C PHE A 43 6.24 -57.96 -13.32
N LYS A 44 6.78 -57.18 -14.25
CA LYS A 44 6.39 -55.79 -14.51
C LYS A 44 5.10 -55.69 -15.34
N TRP A 45 4.94 -56.56 -16.33
CA TRP A 45 3.82 -56.47 -17.25
C TRP A 45 2.63 -57.26 -16.73
N TYR A 46 1.50 -56.59 -16.50
CA TYR A 46 0.31 -57.21 -15.93
C TYR A 46 -0.87 -57.19 -16.90
N SER A 47 -1.51 -58.34 -17.09
CA SER A 47 -2.75 -58.48 -17.86
C SER A 47 -3.92 -58.68 -16.92
N TYR A 48 -4.72 -57.62 -16.74
CA TYR A 48 -5.87 -57.61 -15.85
C TYR A 48 -6.92 -58.65 -16.26
N SER A 49 -7.24 -58.70 -17.56
CA SER A 49 -8.21 -59.66 -18.12
C SER A 49 -7.84 -61.14 -17.92
N ARG A 50 -6.55 -61.43 -17.73
CA ARG A 50 -6.03 -62.80 -17.53
C ARG A 50 -5.59 -63.07 -16.10
N SER A 51 -5.57 -62.05 -15.24
CA SER A 51 -5.02 -62.10 -13.88
C SER A 51 -3.62 -62.73 -13.85
N LYS A 52 -2.74 -62.22 -14.73
CA LYS A 52 -1.38 -62.73 -14.89
C LYS A 52 -0.36 -61.61 -15.03
N ALA A 53 0.78 -61.79 -14.36
CA ALA A 53 1.94 -60.92 -14.50
C ALA A 53 3.09 -61.65 -15.21
N TYR A 54 3.86 -60.92 -16.01
CA TYR A 54 4.91 -61.43 -16.90
C TYR A 54 6.24 -60.74 -16.62
N ASN A 55 7.33 -61.47 -16.79
CA ASN A 55 8.68 -60.92 -16.74
C ASN A 55 9.20 -60.40 -18.09
N TYR A 56 8.35 -60.40 -19.10
CA TYR A 56 8.62 -59.96 -20.46
C TYR A 56 7.44 -59.13 -20.96
N GLU A 57 7.71 -58.22 -21.89
CA GLU A 57 6.66 -57.44 -22.53
C GLU A 57 5.69 -58.37 -23.29
N ASN A 58 4.44 -58.39 -22.83
CA ASN A 58 3.38 -59.18 -23.41
C ASN A 58 2.35 -58.21 -24.04
N PRO A 59 1.99 -58.38 -25.32
CA PRO A 59 1.04 -57.49 -26.00
C PRO A 59 -0.37 -57.51 -25.39
N ASP A 60 -0.70 -58.53 -24.61
CA ASP A 60 -1.98 -58.64 -23.88
C ASP A 60 -1.94 -57.97 -22.49
N SER A 61 -0.87 -57.26 -22.16
CA SER A 61 -0.72 -56.55 -20.88
C SER A 61 -1.57 -55.28 -20.88
N SER A 62 -2.26 -55.04 -19.78
CA SER A 62 -3.14 -53.90 -19.58
C SER A 62 -2.46 -52.81 -18.74
N TYR A 63 -1.56 -53.19 -17.84
CA TYR A 63 -0.90 -52.31 -16.89
C TYR A 63 0.58 -52.66 -16.74
N ASN A 64 1.36 -51.71 -16.22
CA ASN A 64 2.72 -51.94 -15.76
C ASN A 64 2.76 -51.78 -14.23
N LEU A 65 3.39 -52.73 -13.55
CA LEU A 65 3.53 -52.81 -12.10
C LEU A 65 4.92 -52.33 -11.62
N ASP A 66 5.74 -51.78 -12.53
CA ASP A 66 6.97 -51.08 -12.18
C ASP A 66 6.75 -49.56 -11.95
N THR A 67 5.52 -49.17 -11.63
CA THR A 67 5.16 -47.82 -11.17
C THR A 67 5.08 -47.78 -9.64
N THR A 68 5.08 -46.57 -9.08
CA THR A 68 4.86 -46.31 -7.65
C THR A 68 3.43 -45.93 -7.34
N ASP A 69 2.51 -46.13 -8.29
CA ASP A 69 1.11 -45.75 -8.15
C ASP A 69 0.46 -46.55 -7.01
N LEU A 70 -0.49 -45.92 -6.31
CA LEU A 70 -1.23 -46.54 -5.22
C LEU A 70 -2.03 -47.76 -5.71
N ASN A 71 -2.65 -47.68 -6.88
CA ASN A 71 -3.47 -48.72 -7.48
C ASN A 71 -3.44 -48.68 -9.03
N LEU A 72 -4.18 -49.56 -9.71
CA LEU A 72 -4.15 -49.66 -11.18
C LEU A 72 -4.77 -48.46 -11.91
N TYR A 73 -5.51 -47.59 -11.23
CA TYR A 73 -5.99 -46.33 -11.81
C TYR A 73 -4.90 -45.25 -11.92
N GLY A 74 -3.74 -45.46 -11.29
CA GLY A 74 -2.72 -44.42 -11.12
C GLY A 74 -3.01 -43.54 -9.90
N ASP A 75 -2.01 -42.80 -9.45
CA ASP A 75 -2.22 -41.74 -8.46
C ASP A 75 -2.97 -40.59 -9.15
N THR A 76 -4.26 -40.41 -8.83
CA THR A 76 -5.03 -39.23 -9.23
C THR A 76 -4.61 -38.05 -8.37
N ASP A 77 -3.35 -37.64 -8.42
CA ASP A 77 -2.87 -36.38 -7.81
C ASP A 77 -3.29 -35.16 -8.65
N GLU A 78 -4.29 -35.30 -9.53
CA GLU A 78 -4.77 -34.28 -10.46
C GLU A 78 -5.97 -33.47 -9.96
N ASP A 79 -6.38 -33.64 -8.69
CA ASP A 79 -7.27 -32.68 -8.04
C ASP A 79 -6.41 -31.75 -7.19
N GLY A 80 -5.67 -30.85 -7.87
CA GLY A 80 -4.96 -29.75 -7.23
C GLY A 80 -5.98 -28.80 -6.59
N SER A 81 -6.43 -29.15 -5.38
CA SER A 81 -7.25 -28.27 -4.54
C SER A 81 -6.60 -26.90 -4.50
N PRO A 82 -7.36 -25.80 -4.69
CA PRO A 82 -6.84 -24.46 -4.57
C PRO A 82 -6.03 -24.31 -3.27
N TRP A 83 -4.81 -23.83 -3.40
CA TRP A 83 -3.88 -23.71 -2.28
C TRP A 83 -3.81 -22.25 -1.84
N ASP A 84 -4.10 -22.01 -0.56
CA ASP A 84 -3.89 -20.71 0.06
C ASP A 84 -2.39 -20.51 0.36
N GLU A 85 -1.75 -19.63 -0.42
CA GLU A 85 -0.33 -19.31 -0.30
C GLU A 85 0.00 -18.46 0.93
N TYR A 86 -0.96 -17.73 1.49
CA TYR A 86 -0.74 -16.88 2.66
C TYR A 86 -0.90 -17.68 3.97
N HIS A 87 -1.97 -18.46 4.08
CA HIS A 87 -2.30 -19.25 5.27
C HIS A 87 -1.77 -20.70 5.24
N GLN A 88 -1.30 -21.17 4.09
CA GLN A 88 -0.65 -22.48 3.90
C GLN A 88 -1.58 -23.69 4.14
N TYR A 89 -2.74 -23.71 3.48
CA TYR A 89 -3.67 -24.85 3.50
C TYR A 89 -4.48 -24.99 2.18
N ASP A 90 -5.04 -26.18 1.96
CA ASP A 90 -5.97 -26.46 0.85
C ASP A 90 -7.37 -25.89 1.13
N CYS A 91 -7.92 -25.14 0.18
CA CYS A 91 -9.22 -24.45 0.27
C CYS A 91 -10.11 -24.74 -0.94
N ASP A 92 -11.36 -24.30 -0.89
CA ASP A 92 -12.34 -24.54 -1.95
C ASP A 92 -12.17 -23.58 -3.15
N GLU A 93 -11.78 -22.32 -2.89
CA GLU A 93 -11.60 -21.27 -3.90
C GLU A 93 -10.56 -20.25 -3.43
N THR A 94 -9.74 -19.75 -4.36
CA THR A 94 -8.77 -18.68 -4.08
C THR A 94 -9.08 -17.40 -4.84
N THR A 95 -8.71 -16.28 -4.23
CA THR A 95 -8.70 -14.95 -4.82
C THR A 95 -7.26 -14.52 -5.04
N LEU A 96 -7.00 -13.88 -6.19
CA LEU A 96 -5.69 -13.29 -6.46
C LEU A 96 -5.50 -12.02 -5.61
N CYS A 97 -4.49 -12.02 -4.76
CA CYS A 97 -4.11 -10.90 -3.91
C CYS A 97 -2.64 -10.54 -4.13
N TYR A 98 -2.22 -9.39 -3.59
CA TYR A 98 -0.83 -8.94 -3.65
C TYR A 98 -0.26 -8.73 -2.25
N LEU A 99 0.89 -9.35 -2.00
CA LEU A 99 1.67 -9.21 -0.78
C LEU A 99 3.05 -8.63 -1.12
N HIS A 100 3.32 -7.41 -0.68
CA HIS A 100 4.52 -6.65 -0.99
C HIS A 100 4.79 -6.58 -2.51
N GLY A 101 3.71 -6.38 -3.27
CA GLY A 101 3.72 -6.34 -4.74
C GLY A 101 3.83 -7.70 -5.44
N ASN A 102 3.87 -8.82 -4.71
CA ASN A 102 3.90 -10.16 -5.30
C ASN A 102 2.48 -10.75 -5.34
N ALA A 103 2.08 -11.22 -6.51
CA ALA A 103 0.80 -11.90 -6.68
C ALA A 103 0.81 -13.27 -5.98
N ILE A 104 -0.22 -13.53 -5.17
CA ILE A 104 -0.44 -14.77 -4.41
C ILE A 104 -1.92 -15.15 -4.45
N ASN A 105 -2.22 -16.45 -4.37
CA ASN A 105 -3.57 -16.97 -4.23
C ASN A 105 -3.91 -17.14 -2.74
N VAL A 106 -4.99 -16.51 -2.28
CA VAL A 106 -5.44 -16.54 -0.87
C VAL A 106 -6.86 -17.09 -0.83
N ASP A 107 -7.22 -17.84 0.21
CA ASP A 107 -8.58 -18.35 0.40
C ASP A 107 -9.60 -17.21 0.32
N SER A 108 -10.56 -17.34 -0.61
CA SER A 108 -11.60 -16.34 -0.85
C SER A 108 -12.48 -16.08 0.37
N GLU A 109 -12.57 -17.02 1.31
CA GLU A 109 -13.34 -16.90 2.55
C GLU A 109 -12.48 -16.34 3.71
N ASN A 110 -11.19 -16.05 3.49
CA ASN A 110 -10.27 -15.56 4.51
C ASN A 110 -9.37 -14.43 3.97
N LEU A 111 -9.97 -13.28 3.67
CA LEU A 111 -9.28 -12.09 3.13
C LEU A 111 -9.10 -10.97 4.17
N ASP A 112 -9.19 -11.27 5.47
CA ASP A 112 -9.23 -10.26 6.55
C ASP A 112 -8.00 -9.33 6.57
N ASP A 113 -6.84 -9.82 6.12
CA ASP A 113 -5.59 -9.05 6.04
C ASP A 113 -5.41 -8.27 4.73
N PHE A 114 -6.36 -8.38 3.80
CA PHE A 114 -6.31 -7.78 2.47
C PHE A 114 -7.39 -6.72 2.29
N LEU A 115 -7.00 -5.60 1.69
CA LEU A 115 -7.88 -4.48 1.39
C LEU A 115 -8.15 -4.42 -0.11
N TRP A 116 -9.42 -4.25 -0.47
CA TRP A 116 -9.82 -3.99 -1.84
C TRP A 116 -9.50 -2.54 -2.21
N ILE A 117 -8.76 -2.36 -3.30
CA ILE A 117 -8.45 -1.06 -3.89
C ILE A 117 -9.30 -0.89 -5.14
N SER A 118 -10.28 0.02 -5.09
CA SER A 118 -11.25 0.21 -6.17
C SER A 118 -10.63 0.76 -7.46
N SER A 119 -9.57 1.56 -7.34
CA SER A 119 -8.90 2.19 -8.49
C SER A 119 -8.13 1.18 -9.35
N THR A 120 -7.58 0.13 -8.74
CA THR A 120 -6.87 -0.96 -9.44
C THR A 120 -7.78 -2.15 -9.71
N GLY A 121 -8.81 -2.34 -8.88
CA GLY A 121 -9.68 -3.52 -8.93
C GLY A 121 -8.99 -4.76 -8.38
N GLU A 122 -8.17 -4.60 -7.35
CA GLU A 122 -7.30 -5.66 -6.81
C GLU A 122 -7.31 -5.66 -5.27
N TYR A 123 -7.00 -6.83 -4.68
CA TYR A 123 -6.75 -6.98 -3.25
C TYR A 123 -5.26 -6.85 -2.95
N HIS A 124 -4.91 -5.98 -2.00
CA HIS A 124 -3.55 -5.77 -1.55
C HIS A 124 -3.47 -5.95 -0.04
N HIS A 125 -2.35 -6.47 0.46
CA HIS A 125 -2.16 -6.64 1.89
C HIS A 125 -2.22 -5.27 2.60
N LYS A 126 -2.84 -5.23 3.78
CA LYS A 126 -3.07 -3.99 4.52
C LYS A 126 -1.80 -3.18 4.80
N ASP A 127 -0.65 -3.85 4.94
CA ASP A 127 0.64 -3.19 5.20
C ASP A 127 1.18 -2.41 3.99
N ASP A 128 0.71 -2.71 2.78
CA ASP A 128 1.08 -2.00 1.55
C ASP A 128 0.10 -0.85 1.23
N CYS A 129 -0.93 -0.67 2.06
CA CYS A 129 -2.06 0.21 1.82
C CYS A 129 -2.10 1.38 2.82
N VAL A 130 -2.58 2.52 2.35
CA VAL A 130 -2.99 3.66 3.18
C VAL A 130 -4.44 4.05 2.85
N CYS A 131 -5.05 4.87 3.71
CA CYS A 131 -6.41 5.36 3.52
C CYS A 131 -6.38 6.86 3.27
N CYS A 132 -7.16 7.35 2.30
CA CYS A 132 -7.26 8.78 2.03
C CYS A 132 -8.02 9.50 3.15
N ASP A 133 -7.38 10.44 3.85
CA ASP A 133 -7.98 11.16 4.99
C ASP A 133 -9.13 12.10 4.64
N ASN A 134 -9.37 12.35 3.35
CA ASN A 134 -10.50 13.13 2.89
C ASN A 134 -11.72 12.29 2.50
N CYS A 135 -11.55 11.21 1.72
CA CYS A 135 -12.67 10.41 1.21
C CYS A 135 -12.81 9.01 1.85
N GLY A 136 -11.81 8.55 2.58
CA GLY A 136 -11.79 7.22 3.22
C GLY A 136 -11.52 6.06 2.26
N GLU A 137 -11.06 6.33 1.04
CA GLU A 137 -10.75 5.29 0.06
C GLU A 137 -9.35 4.71 0.31
N ASN A 138 -9.23 3.37 0.24
CA ASN A 138 -7.95 2.68 0.35
C ASN A 138 -7.17 2.80 -0.97
N LEU A 139 -5.86 2.95 -0.85
CA LEU A 139 -4.93 3.04 -1.96
C LEU A 139 -3.57 2.48 -1.57
N LEU A 140 -2.72 2.23 -2.56
CA LEU A 140 -1.34 1.84 -2.32
C LEU A 140 -0.56 3.02 -1.74
N GLU A 141 0.27 2.75 -0.74
CA GLU A 141 1.13 3.77 -0.12
C GLU A 141 1.99 4.50 -1.17
N GLY A 142 2.51 3.75 -2.14
CA GLY A 142 3.34 4.29 -3.23
C GLY A 142 2.60 5.20 -4.22
N ASP A 143 1.27 5.13 -4.27
CA ASP A 143 0.42 5.93 -5.16
C ASP A 143 -0.22 7.13 -4.44
N ALA A 144 -0.01 7.26 -3.13
CA ALA A 144 -0.61 8.31 -2.32
C ALA A 144 0.14 9.64 -2.44
N ASP A 145 -0.61 10.73 -2.56
CA ASP A 145 -0.10 12.08 -2.38
C ASP A 145 0.03 12.36 -0.87
N TYR A 146 1.22 12.71 -0.38
CA TYR A 146 1.46 13.10 1.01
C TYR A 146 1.43 14.62 1.17
N SER A 147 0.75 15.12 2.21
CA SER A 147 0.73 16.55 2.55
C SER A 147 1.59 16.83 3.78
N GLU A 148 2.51 17.79 3.66
CA GLU A 148 3.27 18.31 4.81
C GLU A 148 2.41 19.22 5.72
N VAL A 149 1.27 19.71 5.25
CA VAL A 149 0.40 20.60 6.02
C VAL A 149 -0.46 19.82 7.00
N THR A 150 -1.01 18.69 6.55
CA THR A 150 -1.85 17.81 7.39
C THR A 150 -1.09 16.63 7.96
N GLU A 151 0.10 16.32 7.41
CA GLU A 151 0.91 15.13 7.71
C GLU A 151 0.24 13.79 7.34
N GLU A 152 -0.66 13.81 6.36
CA GLU A 152 -1.51 12.67 5.99
C GLU A 152 -1.45 12.31 4.49
N HIS A 153 -2.07 11.19 4.11
CA HIS A 153 -2.08 10.64 2.75
C HIS A 153 -3.42 10.84 2.03
N TYR A 154 -3.34 11.06 0.71
CA TYR A 154 -4.51 11.36 -0.13
C TYR A 154 -4.48 10.60 -1.44
N CYS A 155 -5.66 10.20 -1.91
CA CYS A 155 -5.82 9.51 -3.20
C CYS A 155 -5.62 10.41 -4.43
N CYS A 156 -5.70 11.73 -4.23
CA CYS A 156 -5.47 12.71 -5.28
C CYS A 156 -5.27 14.12 -4.71
N LYS A 157 -4.67 14.98 -5.53
CA LYS A 157 -4.52 16.42 -5.25
C LYS A 157 -5.81 17.13 -4.83
N GLU A 158 -6.95 16.81 -5.42
CA GLU A 158 -8.21 17.47 -5.04
C GLU A 158 -8.63 17.13 -3.60
N CYS A 159 -8.43 15.88 -3.18
CA CYS A 159 -8.68 15.46 -1.80
C CYS A 159 -7.71 16.14 -0.82
N MET A 160 -6.43 16.19 -1.19
CA MET A 160 -5.39 16.86 -0.43
C MET A 160 -5.67 18.35 -0.26
N GLU A 161 -5.92 19.08 -1.35
CA GLU A 161 -6.20 20.53 -1.34
C GLU A 161 -7.42 20.87 -0.46
N LYS A 162 -8.49 20.07 -0.54
CA LYS A 162 -9.68 20.26 0.33
C LYS A 162 -9.36 20.04 1.81
N ALA A 163 -8.55 19.04 2.12
CA ALA A 163 -8.14 18.74 3.48
C ALA A 163 -7.22 19.84 4.04
N GLU A 164 -6.22 20.25 3.26
CA GLU A 164 -5.32 21.36 3.61
C GLU A 164 -6.07 22.67 3.82
N ASP A 165 -7.00 23.03 2.92
CA ASP A 165 -7.83 24.22 3.07
C ASP A 165 -8.63 24.20 4.37
N THR A 166 -9.19 23.05 4.71
CA THR A 166 -9.96 22.85 5.93
C THR A 166 -9.07 22.94 7.17
N PHE A 167 -7.85 22.40 7.08
CA PHE A 167 -6.85 22.45 8.14
C PHE A 167 -6.36 23.88 8.38
N LYS A 168 -5.92 24.58 7.33
CA LYS A 168 -5.45 25.97 7.38
C LYS A 168 -6.53 26.89 7.96
N ARG A 169 -7.78 26.75 7.53
CA ARG A 169 -8.92 27.53 8.09
C ARG A 169 -9.14 27.35 9.59
N LYS A 170 -8.75 26.21 10.16
CA LYS A 170 -8.93 25.90 11.58
C LYS A 170 -7.71 26.24 12.43
N ASN A 171 -6.52 26.08 11.86
CA ASN A 171 -5.26 26.06 12.62
C ASN A 171 -4.33 27.22 12.30
N TRP A 172 -4.49 27.88 11.16
CA TRP A 172 -3.58 28.92 10.66
C TRP A 172 -4.26 30.29 10.65
N TYR A 173 -3.47 31.34 10.39
CA TYR A 173 -3.89 32.72 10.39
C TYR A 173 -3.88 33.29 8.97
N TYR A 174 -5.01 33.88 8.56
CA TYR A 174 -5.16 34.44 7.22
C TYR A 174 -4.70 35.90 7.17
N SER A 175 -3.83 36.22 6.21
CA SER A 175 -3.56 37.59 5.81
C SER A 175 -4.52 38.03 4.71
N GLU A 176 -5.29 39.08 4.98
CA GLU A 176 -6.19 39.71 4.02
C GLU A 176 -5.43 40.49 2.94
N TYR A 177 -4.25 41.02 3.27
CA TYR A 177 -3.42 41.75 2.32
C TYR A 177 -2.67 40.80 1.37
N ASP A 178 -2.06 39.73 1.89
CA ASP A 178 -1.30 38.78 1.08
C ASP A 178 -2.19 37.72 0.40
N GLU A 179 -3.45 37.62 0.81
CA GLU A 179 -4.39 36.57 0.41
C GLU A 179 -3.86 35.15 0.66
N ALA A 180 -3.14 34.97 1.78
CA ALA A 180 -2.42 33.75 2.13
C ALA A 180 -2.59 33.35 3.60
N TRP A 181 -2.34 32.07 3.91
CA TRP A 181 -2.38 31.50 5.26
C TRP A 181 -0.97 31.36 5.83
N TYR A 182 -0.82 31.61 7.13
CA TYR A 182 0.43 31.53 7.87
C TYR A 182 0.26 30.74 9.17
N GLU A 183 1.25 29.92 9.52
CA GLU A 183 1.18 29.02 10.67
C GLU A 183 1.16 29.76 12.01
N SER A 184 1.97 30.80 12.15
CA SER A 184 2.11 31.53 13.42
C SER A 184 1.30 32.82 13.42
N LEU A 185 0.72 33.14 14.57
CA LEU A 185 0.11 34.46 14.79
C LEU A 185 1.18 35.57 14.80
N ASP A 186 2.40 35.24 15.23
CA ASP A 186 3.51 36.21 15.29
C ASP A 186 3.96 36.66 13.89
N ASP A 187 3.61 35.91 12.85
CA ASP A 187 3.86 36.25 11.45
C ASP A 187 2.84 37.26 10.92
N ILE A 188 1.75 37.51 11.65
CA ILE A 188 0.66 38.40 11.24
C ILE A 188 0.69 39.69 12.05
N THR A 189 0.62 40.81 11.33
CA THR A 189 0.42 42.14 11.89
C THR A 189 -0.70 42.87 11.11
N ARG A 190 -0.84 44.18 11.30
CA ARG A 190 -1.90 45.00 10.70
C ARG A 190 -1.35 46.14 9.86
N ILE A 191 -2.05 46.46 8.78
CA ILE A 191 -1.81 47.64 7.95
C ILE A 191 -3.16 48.33 7.67
N ASN A 192 -3.15 49.66 7.67
CA ASN A 192 -4.29 50.48 7.29
C ASN A 192 -4.19 50.80 5.79
N ILE A 193 -5.18 50.32 5.03
CA ILE A 193 -5.27 50.49 3.57
C ILE A 193 -6.26 51.61 3.23
N TRP A 194 -5.84 52.60 2.45
CA TRP A 194 -6.70 53.73 2.10
C TRP A 194 -7.76 53.35 1.07
N ASN A 195 -9.03 53.46 1.45
CA ASN A 195 -10.15 53.35 0.51
C ASN A 195 -10.51 54.74 -0.02
N GLU A 196 -10.11 55.05 -1.26
CA GLU A 196 -10.39 56.35 -1.89
C GLU A 196 -11.89 56.65 -2.02
N SER A 197 -12.70 55.63 -2.29
CA SER A 197 -14.14 55.80 -2.54
C SER A 197 -14.90 56.18 -1.27
N GLU A 198 -14.51 55.58 -0.15
CA GLU A 198 -15.12 55.82 1.15
C GLU A 198 -14.38 56.91 1.96
N SER A 199 -13.18 57.29 1.52
CA SER A 199 -12.29 58.24 2.20
C SER A 199 -12.02 57.85 3.66
N ILE A 200 -11.80 56.55 3.90
CA ILE A 200 -11.45 55.96 5.19
C ILE A 200 -10.34 54.91 5.00
N TYR A 201 -9.63 54.60 6.08
CA TYR A 201 -8.73 53.45 6.11
C TYR A 201 -9.48 52.19 6.52
N GLU A 202 -9.18 51.08 5.84
CA GLU A 202 -9.58 49.73 6.20
C GLU A 202 -8.37 48.99 6.78
N GLU A 203 -8.48 48.50 8.01
CA GLU A 203 -7.43 47.70 8.62
C GLU A 203 -7.46 46.28 8.05
N LYS A 204 -6.31 45.78 7.58
CA LYS A 204 -6.15 44.42 7.06
C LYS A 204 -5.03 43.69 7.79
N SER A 205 -5.16 42.38 7.93
CA SER A 205 -4.02 41.53 8.33
C SER A 205 -2.98 41.41 7.21
N ILE A 206 -1.71 41.50 7.56
CA ILE A 206 -0.57 41.42 6.64
C ILE A 206 0.57 40.60 7.28
N HIS A 207 1.32 39.87 6.48
CA HIS A 207 2.54 39.22 6.95
C HIS A 207 3.63 40.23 7.32
N VAL A 208 4.36 39.97 8.41
CA VAL A 208 5.41 40.85 8.92
C VAL A 208 6.47 41.15 7.86
N ASP A 209 6.94 40.15 7.10
CA ASP A 209 7.94 40.40 6.06
C ASP A 209 7.39 41.18 4.87
N THR A 210 6.11 41.00 4.53
CA THR A 210 5.48 41.82 3.48
C THR A 210 5.44 43.27 3.92
N LEU A 211 4.99 43.54 5.16
CA LEU A 211 4.95 44.88 5.71
C LEU A 211 6.34 45.55 5.75
N ASN A 212 7.34 44.83 6.25
CA ASN A 212 8.73 45.31 6.30
C ASN A 212 9.25 45.69 4.91
N ARG A 213 8.90 44.91 3.88
CA ARG A 213 9.26 45.21 2.49
C ARG A 213 8.55 46.46 1.97
N LEU A 214 7.26 46.65 2.27
CA LEU A 214 6.52 47.84 1.88
C LEU A 214 7.14 49.10 2.49
N ILE A 215 7.47 49.06 3.78
CA ILE A 215 8.13 50.17 4.48
C ILE A 215 9.50 50.45 3.85
N GLY A 216 10.29 49.40 3.59
CA GLY A 216 11.61 49.53 2.99
C GLY A 216 11.60 50.10 1.56
N ASN A 217 10.50 49.90 0.84
CA ASN A 217 10.28 50.43 -0.51
C ASN A 217 9.65 51.83 -0.51
N GLU A 218 9.32 52.40 0.66
CA GLU A 218 8.56 53.63 0.79
C GLU A 218 7.12 53.53 0.22
N ASP A 219 6.57 52.31 0.17
CA ASP A 219 5.18 52.02 -0.21
C ASP A 219 4.24 51.96 1.02
N ALA A 220 4.78 52.13 2.24
CA ALA A 220 4.02 52.23 3.48
C ALA A 220 4.80 53.06 4.53
N TRP A 221 4.07 53.65 5.48
CA TRP A 221 4.63 54.54 6.50
C TRP A 221 4.15 54.19 7.91
N GLU A 222 5.10 54.09 8.83
CA GLU A 222 4.84 53.85 10.25
C GLU A 222 4.57 55.16 11.02
N PHE A 223 3.50 55.18 11.81
CA PHE A 223 3.13 56.29 12.69
C PHE A 223 2.74 55.77 14.08
N GLY A 224 3.72 55.64 14.97
CA GLY A 224 3.53 55.06 16.29
C GLY A 224 3.51 53.54 16.19
N GLU A 225 2.40 52.91 16.59
CA GLU A 225 2.18 51.46 16.46
C GLU A 225 1.42 51.09 15.17
N ASP A 226 0.93 52.09 14.43
CA ASP A 226 0.09 51.90 13.25
C ASP A 226 0.90 52.09 11.96
N VAL A 227 0.59 51.32 10.92
CA VAL A 227 1.20 51.44 9.58
C VAL A 227 0.12 51.75 8.54
N PHE A 228 0.43 52.62 7.58
CA PHE A 228 -0.49 53.09 6.54
C PHE A 228 0.13 52.95 5.15
N ASP A 229 -0.65 52.52 4.16
CA ASP A 229 -0.22 52.35 2.77
C ASP A 229 -0.20 53.64 1.94
N GLU A 230 -0.89 54.68 2.41
CA GLU A 230 -1.05 55.94 1.71
C GLU A 230 -1.05 57.09 2.73
N VAL A 231 -0.45 58.22 2.37
CA VAL A 231 -0.41 59.43 3.21
C VAL A 231 -0.79 60.66 2.40
N ASN A 232 -1.30 61.70 3.06
CA ASN A 232 -1.62 62.95 2.39
C ASN A 232 -0.34 63.64 1.90
N PRO A 233 -0.15 63.86 0.58
CA PRO A 233 1.09 64.44 0.03
C PRO A 233 1.37 65.88 0.49
N SER A 234 0.35 66.58 0.98
CA SER A 234 0.49 67.96 1.48
C SER A 234 1.00 68.01 2.92
N THR A 235 0.73 66.96 3.72
CA THR A 235 1.07 66.94 5.15
C THR A 235 2.07 65.85 5.53
N ASN A 236 2.32 64.87 4.64
CA ASN A 236 3.05 63.63 4.93
C ASN A 236 2.54 62.94 6.20
N LEU A 237 1.23 62.99 6.42
CA LEU A 237 0.53 62.34 7.51
C LEU A 237 -0.60 61.50 6.93
N PRO A 238 -1.00 60.39 7.57
CA PRO A 238 -2.16 59.63 7.14
C PRO A 238 -3.41 60.52 7.07
N TYR A 239 -4.30 60.25 6.13
CA TYR A 239 -5.51 61.04 5.96
C TYR A 239 -6.35 61.03 7.25
N GLY A 240 -6.70 62.23 7.74
CA GLY A 240 -7.47 62.39 8.98
C GLY A 240 -6.66 62.20 10.28
N TYR A 241 -5.37 61.88 10.20
CA TYR A 241 -4.51 61.72 11.37
C TYR A 241 -4.32 63.06 12.11
N LYS A 242 -4.63 63.07 13.40
CA LYS A 242 -4.41 64.23 14.27
C LYS A 242 -3.27 63.91 15.22
N LEU A 243 -2.15 64.62 15.08
CA LEU A 243 -1.04 64.55 16.02
C LEU A 243 -1.57 64.80 17.44
N LYS A 244 -1.44 63.79 18.31
CA LYS A 244 -1.63 64.02 19.75
C LYS A 244 -0.52 64.96 20.19
N LYS A 245 -0.86 66.20 20.55
CA LYS A 245 0.09 67.13 21.17
C LYS A 245 0.67 66.46 22.41
N GLU A 246 1.98 66.22 22.43
CA GLU A 246 2.67 65.93 23.68
C GLU A 246 2.43 67.10 24.64
N MET A 247 1.77 66.84 25.77
CA MET A 247 1.77 67.78 26.88
C MET A 247 3.18 67.77 27.48
N SER A 248 3.98 68.75 27.08
CA SER A 248 5.22 69.10 27.78
C SER A 248 4.87 69.25 29.26
N HIS A 249 5.39 68.35 30.09
CA HIS A 249 5.25 68.48 31.54
C HIS A 249 6.06 69.71 31.95
N GLU A 250 5.38 70.84 32.15
CA GLU A 250 5.96 72.00 32.82
C GLU A 250 6.32 71.57 34.24
N TYR A 251 7.61 71.38 34.50
CA TYR A 251 8.12 71.21 35.85
C TYR A 251 7.85 72.49 36.64
N ALA A 252 6.83 72.44 37.51
CA ALA A 252 6.61 73.47 38.51
C ALA A 252 7.75 73.42 39.53
N THR A 253 8.69 74.36 39.43
CA THR A 253 9.66 74.66 40.48
C THR A 253 8.91 75.18 41.70
N VAL A 254 8.88 74.40 42.77
CA VAL A 254 8.46 74.88 44.08
C VAL A 254 9.65 75.59 44.71
N GLU A 255 9.57 76.92 44.81
CA GLU A 255 10.42 77.71 45.70
C GLU A 255 10.08 77.32 47.15
N GLU A 256 11.05 76.75 47.86
CA GLU A 256 10.96 76.59 49.30
C GLU A 256 11.40 77.91 49.96
N ALA A 257 10.45 78.59 50.60
CA ALA A 257 10.71 79.76 51.42
C ALA A 257 10.61 79.40 52.92
N VAL A 258 11.69 79.74 53.63
CA VAL A 258 11.93 79.87 55.09
C VAL A 258 12.36 78.61 55.84
#